data_AF-A0A0C2XA70-F1
#
_entry.id   AF-A0A0C2XA70-F1
#
_cell.length_a   1.000
_cell.length_b   1.000
_cell.length_c   1.000
_cell.angle_alpha   90.00
_cell.angle_beta   90.00
_cell.angle_gamma   90.00
#
_symmetry.space_group_name_H-M   'P 1'
#
loop_
_entity.id
_entity.type
_entity.pdbx_description
1 polymer ?
#
loop_
_entity_poly.entity_id
_entity_poly.type
_entity_poly.pdbx_seq_one_letter_code
_entity_poly.pdbx_strand_id
1 'polypeptide(L)'
;EFFFLQFDNGKELLARIPCPIAGNLSLSISSEAATMEYVRLRYPSGSGEVPPFPKIPRVLAWVSSFENPVAWPYTLCEHLPGATLDKKWLSMGEKAVKEAIRDIALFETDLLRESFSQHGSIFFAESVSQELRERPLYAEPPTDTLCMDLAHKFRIGPTVNREWWRGSYGKITADRGPCTLRDYVYCTDIH
;
A
#
# COMPACT_ATOMS: atom_id res chain seq x y z
N GLU A 1 -11.02 10.62 3.20
CA GLU A 1 -10.84 12.06 2.98
C GLU A 1 -9.42 12.46 3.31
N PHE A 2 -8.93 13.53 2.67
CA PHE A 2 -7.61 14.09 2.88
C PHE A 2 -7.75 15.50 3.41
N PHE A 3 -6.98 15.82 4.44
CA PHE A 3 -6.95 17.11 5.12
C PHE A 3 -5.54 17.66 5.05
N PHE A 4 -5.41 18.90 4.57
CA PHE A 4 -4.16 19.62 4.57
C PHE A 4 -3.97 20.30 5.92
N LEU A 5 -2.83 20.04 6.57
CA LEU A 5 -2.49 20.57 7.88
C LEU A 5 -1.29 21.51 7.74
N GLN A 6 -1.45 22.75 8.20
CA GLN A 6 -0.37 23.73 8.29
C GLN A 6 -0.13 24.03 9.77
N PHE A 7 1.13 23.93 10.19
CA PHE A 7 1.54 24.17 11.57
C PHE A 7 2.19 25.55 11.71
N ASP A 8 2.14 26.13 12.91
CA ASP A 8 2.71 27.45 13.21
C ASP A 8 4.23 27.54 12.97
N ASN A 9 4.92 26.38 12.95
CA ASN A 9 6.33 26.28 12.61
C ASN A 9 6.61 26.25 11.09
N GLY A 10 5.59 26.48 10.26
CA GLY A 10 5.67 26.49 8.81
C GLY A 10 5.72 25.11 8.15
N LYS A 11 5.61 24.01 8.91
CA LYS A 11 5.54 22.66 8.34
C LYS A 11 4.15 22.36 7.81
N GLU A 12 4.10 21.59 6.73
CA GLU A 12 2.87 21.16 6.07
C GLU A 12 2.77 19.65 6.02
N LEU A 13 1.62 19.09 6.39
CA LEU A 13 1.36 17.65 6.36
C LEU A 13 0.02 17.37 5.66
N LEU A 14 -0.12 16.14 5.18
CA LEU A 14 -1.38 15.62 4.68
C LEU A 14 -1.90 14.55 5.64
N ALA A 15 -3.07 14.76 6.21
CA ALA A 15 -3.77 13.77 7.02
C ALA A 15 -4.82 13.05 6.18
N ARG A 16 -4.73 11.73 6.09
CA ARG A 16 -5.73 10.86 5.48
C ARG A 16 -6.59 10.22 6.55
N ILE A 17 -7.90 10.43 6.45
CA ILE A 17 -8.91 9.78 7.28
C ILE A 17 -9.73 8.84 6.38
N PRO A 18 -9.71 7.52 6.62
CA PRO A 18 -10.38 6.56 5.75
C PRO A 18 -11.90 6.67 5.86
N CYS A 19 -12.59 6.43 4.74
CA CYS A 19 -14.05 6.43 4.68
C CYS A 19 -14.63 5.19 5.38
N PRO A 20 -15.68 5.32 6.22
CA PRO A 20 -16.28 4.21 6.96
C PRO A 20 -16.68 2.98 6.12
N ILE A 21 -16.96 3.17 4.82
CA ILE A 21 -17.44 2.12 3.90
C ILE A 21 -16.33 1.13 3.48
N ALA A 22 -15.10 1.28 3.99
CA ALA A 22 -14.00 0.36 3.71
C ALA A 22 -14.15 -1.00 4.43
N GLY A 23 -14.98 -1.11 5.47
CA GLY A 23 -15.28 -2.37 6.17
C GLY A 23 -14.19 -2.83 7.16
N ASN A 24 -12.91 -2.80 6.76
CA ASN A 24 -11.77 -3.28 7.56
C ASN A 24 -10.73 -2.17 7.85
N LEU A 25 -11.21 -1.02 8.35
CA LEU A 25 -10.41 0.21 8.46
C LEU A 25 -9.03 0.01 9.11
N SER A 26 -8.95 -0.77 10.19
CA SER A 26 -7.69 -1.03 10.89
C SER A 26 -6.67 -1.76 10.00
N LEU A 27 -7.07 -2.85 9.36
CA LEU A 27 -6.20 -3.60 8.45
C LEU A 27 -5.84 -2.77 7.22
N SER A 28 -6.81 -2.06 6.63
CA SER A 28 -6.59 -1.18 5.48
C SER A 28 -5.56 -0.10 5.78
N ILE A 29 -5.66 0.60 6.90
CA ILE A 29 -4.70 1.66 7.26
C ILE A 29 -3.31 1.08 7.55
N SER A 30 -3.24 -0.04 8.27
CA SER A 30 -1.96 -0.69 8.54
C SER A 30 -1.28 -1.18 7.26
N SER A 31 -2.05 -1.75 6.33
CA SER A 31 -1.51 -2.26 5.07
C SER A 31 -1.13 -1.15 4.11
N GLU A 32 -1.91 -0.08 4.05
CA GLU A 32 -1.63 1.08 3.23
C GLU A 32 -0.32 1.75 3.67
N ALA A 33 -0.16 2.00 4.98
CA ALA A 33 1.06 2.60 5.52
C ALA A 33 2.30 1.74 5.21
N ALA A 34 2.18 0.41 5.35
CA ALA A 34 3.24 -0.52 5.02
C ALA A 34 3.56 -0.55 3.52
N THR A 35 2.53 -0.58 2.66
CA THR A 35 2.70 -0.59 1.20
C THR A 35 3.37 0.68 0.71
N MET A 36 2.94 1.86 1.20
CA MET A 36 3.56 3.14 0.84
C MET A 36 5.04 3.16 1.21
N GLU A 37 5.39 2.69 2.41
CA GLU A 37 6.78 2.64 2.85
C GLU A 37 7.59 1.59 2.08
N TYR A 38 7.02 0.42 1.77
CA TYR A 38 7.66 -0.61 0.95
C TYR A 38 8.02 -0.05 -0.43
N VAL A 39 7.05 0.53 -1.13
CA VAL A 39 7.24 1.07 -2.48
C VAL A 39 8.29 2.20 -2.46
N ARG A 40 8.22 3.10 -1.47
CA ARG A 40 9.18 4.20 -1.32
C ARG A 40 10.62 3.71 -1.13
N LEU A 41 10.83 2.61 -0.41
CA LEU A 41 12.15 2.03 -0.16
C LEU A 41 12.64 1.17 -1.33
N ARG A 42 11.74 0.43 -1.97
CA ARG A 42 12.05 -0.46 -3.09
C ARG A 42 12.38 0.30 -4.38
N TYR A 43 11.69 1.43 -4.60
CA TYR A 43 11.82 2.27 -5.79
C TYR A 43 12.14 3.72 -5.40
N PRO A 44 13.36 4.00 -4.93
CA PRO A 44 13.74 5.35 -4.54
C PRO A 44 13.73 6.29 -5.76
N SER A 45 12.96 7.38 -5.68
CA SER A 45 12.97 8.42 -6.71
C SER A 45 14.35 9.10 -6.77
N GLY A 46 15.03 9.05 -7.93
CA GLY A 46 16.21 9.86 -8.20
C GLY A 46 17.54 9.13 -8.45
N SER A 47 17.59 7.80 -8.51
CA SER A 47 18.75 7.09 -9.07
C SER A 47 18.66 7.14 -10.61
N GLY A 48 19.59 7.86 -11.25
CA GLY A 48 19.55 8.25 -12.67
C GLY A 48 19.48 7.14 -13.72
N GLU A 49 19.38 5.87 -13.34
CA GLU A 49 19.25 4.71 -14.23
C GLU A 49 17.83 4.10 -14.23
N VAL A 50 16.96 4.50 -13.29
CA VAL A 50 15.59 3.96 -13.16
C VAL A 50 14.60 4.95 -13.79
N PRO A 51 13.60 4.50 -14.59
CA PRO A 51 12.53 5.35 -15.09
C PRO A 51 11.87 6.13 -13.93
N PRO A 52 11.26 7.31 -14.21
CA PRO A 52 10.76 8.19 -13.17
C PRO A 52 9.66 7.52 -12.35
N PHE A 53 10.02 6.90 -11.24
CA PHE A 53 9.05 6.37 -10.30
C PHE A 53 8.36 7.55 -9.60
N PRO A 54 7.02 7.59 -9.54
CA PRO A 54 6.31 8.69 -8.91
C PRO A 54 6.78 8.83 -7.47
N LYS A 55 7.05 10.06 -7.04
CA LYS A 55 7.48 10.30 -5.67
C LYS A 55 6.36 9.88 -4.71
N ILE A 56 6.65 8.88 -3.89
CA ILE A 56 5.70 8.39 -2.88
C ILE A 56 5.84 9.24 -1.61
N PRO A 57 4.74 9.83 -1.09
CA PRO A 57 4.77 10.58 0.15
C PRO A 57 5.28 9.71 1.30
N ARG A 58 6.29 10.18 2.03
CA ARG A 58 6.71 9.57 3.29
C ARG A 58 5.57 9.56 4.30
N VAL A 59 5.24 8.37 4.81
CA VAL A 59 4.38 8.20 5.98
C VAL A 59 5.16 8.63 7.21
N LEU A 60 4.61 9.58 7.96
CA LEU A 60 5.23 10.15 9.16
C LEU A 60 4.70 9.51 10.44
N ALA A 61 3.39 9.26 10.46
CA ALA A 61 2.72 8.56 11.54
C ALA A 61 1.43 7.94 11.01
N TRP A 62 0.96 6.86 11.63
CA TRP A 62 -0.33 6.26 11.32
C TRP A 62 -0.87 5.54 12.55
N VAL A 63 -2.18 5.42 12.65
CA VAL A 63 -2.86 4.69 13.72
C VAL A 63 -4.03 3.92 13.10
N SER A 64 -4.06 2.61 13.31
CA SER A 64 -5.14 1.74 12.83
C SER A 64 -6.25 1.49 13.85
N SER A 65 -5.99 1.73 15.14
CA SER A 65 -6.97 1.55 16.22
C SER A 65 -7.92 2.74 16.33
N PHE A 66 -9.14 2.48 16.81
CA PHE A 66 -10.07 3.53 17.24
C PHE A 66 -9.73 4.08 18.64
N GLU A 67 -8.90 3.37 19.40
CA GLU A 67 -8.42 3.77 20.72
C GLU A 67 -7.28 4.78 20.59
N ASN A 68 -7.60 5.97 20.08
CA ASN A 68 -6.66 7.07 19.93
C ASN A 68 -7.39 8.42 20.15
N PRO A 69 -6.68 9.55 20.37
CA PRO A 69 -7.32 10.83 20.67
C PRO A 69 -8.30 11.36 19.61
N VAL A 70 -8.16 10.94 18.36
CA VAL A 70 -9.05 11.29 17.24
C VAL A 70 -10.26 10.34 17.17
N ALA A 71 -10.27 9.27 17.96
CA ALA A 71 -11.27 8.20 17.98
C ALA A 71 -11.53 7.56 16.60
N TRP A 72 -10.57 7.69 15.68
CA TRP A 72 -10.67 7.21 14.31
C TRP A 72 -9.29 6.84 13.75
N PRO A 73 -9.15 5.81 12.91
CA PRO A 73 -7.89 5.49 12.25
C PRO A 73 -7.43 6.61 11.31
N TYR A 74 -6.13 6.86 11.20
CA TYR A 74 -5.60 7.89 10.31
C TYR A 74 -4.18 7.59 9.85
N THR A 75 -3.77 8.25 8.77
CA THR A 75 -2.39 8.26 8.27
C THR A 75 -1.95 9.71 8.08
N LEU A 76 -0.81 10.10 8.65
CA LEU A 76 -0.15 11.39 8.43
C LEU A 76 1.02 11.18 7.48
N CYS A 77 1.04 11.95 6.39
CA CYS A 77 2.08 11.88 5.37
C CYS A 77 2.68 13.26 5.12
N GLU A 78 3.87 13.28 4.51
CA GLU A 78 4.42 14.51 3.95
C GLU A 78 3.49 15.09 2.87
N HIS A 79 3.43 16.42 2.79
CA HIS A 79 2.78 17.09 1.66
C HIS A 79 3.74 17.11 0.46
N LEU A 80 3.28 16.61 -0.69
CA LEU A 80 4.01 16.75 -1.95
C LEU A 80 3.38 17.89 -2.77
N PRO A 81 4.12 18.99 -3.02
CA PRO A 81 3.59 20.10 -3.79
C PRO A 81 3.34 19.66 -5.24
N GLY A 82 2.14 19.92 -5.74
CA GLY A 82 1.77 19.54 -7.10
C GLY A 82 0.28 19.70 -7.35
N ALA A 83 -0.10 19.49 -8.61
CA ALA A 83 -1.50 19.34 -8.99
C ALA A 83 -1.76 17.88 -9.32
N THR A 84 -2.89 17.38 -8.85
CA THR A 84 -3.34 16.02 -9.12
C THR A 84 -3.69 15.86 -10.60
N LEU A 85 -3.52 14.63 -11.09
CA LEU A 85 -3.69 14.33 -12.51
C LEU A 85 -5.14 14.53 -12.97
N ASP A 86 -6.12 14.18 -12.14
CA ASP A 86 -7.56 14.42 -12.38
C ASP A 86 -7.88 15.90 -12.68
N LYS A 87 -7.27 16.83 -11.95
CA LYS A 87 -7.47 18.27 -12.14
C LYS A 87 -6.89 18.77 -13.45
N LYS A 88 -5.79 18.17 -13.90
CA LYS A 88 -5.08 18.59 -15.12
C LYS A 88 -5.50 17.80 -16.36
N TRP A 89 -6.04 16.60 -16.21
CA TRP A 89 -6.26 15.62 -17.27
C TRP A 89 -6.95 16.21 -18.50
N LEU A 90 -8.07 16.90 -18.29
CA LEU A 90 -8.87 17.50 -19.37
C LEU A 90 -8.21 18.72 -20.02
N SER A 91 -7.26 19.36 -19.34
CA SER A 91 -6.51 20.51 -19.84
C SER A 91 -5.15 20.14 -20.48
N MET A 92 -4.76 18.87 -20.40
CA MET A 92 -3.49 18.39 -20.94
C MET A 92 -3.57 18.22 -22.46
N GLY A 93 -2.51 18.58 -23.16
CA GLY A 93 -2.37 18.28 -24.59
C GLY A 93 -2.22 16.77 -24.83
N GLU A 94 -2.61 16.32 -26.03
CA GLU A 94 -2.61 14.89 -26.40
C GLU A 94 -1.26 14.19 -26.15
N LYS A 95 -0.14 14.87 -26.46
CA LYS A 95 1.20 14.35 -26.20
C LYS A 95 1.45 14.11 -24.71
N ALA A 96 1.05 15.06 -23.85
CA ALA A 96 1.24 14.95 -22.40
C ALA A 96 0.35 13.84 -21.80
N VAL A 97 -0.86 13.64 -22.32
CA VAL A 97 -1.73 12.52 -21.91
C VAL A 97 -1.09 11.18 -22.28
N LYS A 98 -0.55 11.05 -23.51
CA LYS A 98 0.16 9.84 -23.95
C LYS A 98 1.37 9.52 -23.08
N GLU A 99 2.15 10.54 -22.70
CA GLU A 99 3.29 10.40 -21.79
C GLU A 99 2.84 9.96 -20.40
N ALA A 100 1.80 10.59 -19.83
CA ALA A 100 1.27 10.20 -18.52
C ALA A 100 0.76 8.75 -18.48
N ILE A 101 0.05 8.30 -19.53
CA ILE A 101 -0.40 6.89 -19.63
C ILE A 101 0.79 5.94 -19.70
N ARG A 102 1.82 6.28 -20.47
CA ARG A 102 3.05 5.49 -20.55
C ARG A 102 3.70 5.37 -19.18
N ASP A 103 3.84 6.48 -18.45
CA ASP A 103 4.48 6.49 -17.13
C ASP A 103 3.70 5.65 -16.12
N ILE A 104 2.36 5.72 -16.13
CA ILE A 104 1.49 4.87 -15.31
C ILE A 104 1.71 3.39 -15.65
N ALA A 105 1.74 3.04 -16.94
CA ALA A 105 1.92 1.65 -17.36
C ALA A 105 3.31 1.09 -16.97
N LEU A 106 4.36 1.91 -17.05
CA LEU A 106 5.70 1.54 -16.59
C LEU A 106 5.72 1.29 -15.08
N PHE A 107 5.14 2.21 -14.32
CA PHE A 107 4.99 2.07 -12.87
C PHE A 107 4.22 0.81 -12.47
N GLU A 108 3.08 0.52 -13.10
CA GLU A 108 2.31 -0.69 -12.84
C GLU A 108 3.09 -1.96 -13.20
N THR A 109 3.82 -1.94 -14.33
CA THR A 109 4.66 -3.06 -14.76
C THR A 109 5.75 -3.35 -13.73
N ASP A 110 6.39 -2.31 -13.18
CA ASP A 110 7.45 -2.48 -12.19
C ASP A 110 6.93 -3.04 -10.87
N LEU A 111 5.73 -2.61 -10.43
CA LEU A 111 5.07 -3.19 -9.25
C LEU A 111 4.68 -4.66 -9.47
N LEU A 112 4.20 -5.01 -10.66
CA LEU A 112 3.77 -6.38 -10.99
C LEU A 112 4.92 -7.37 -11.19
N ARG A 113 6.16 -6.87 -11.36
CA ARG A 113 7.36 -7.73 -11.46
C ARG A 113 7.80 -8.31 -10.12
N GLU A 114 7.32 -7.77 -9.00
CA GLU A 114 7.68 -8.24 -7.68
C GLU A 114 6.96 -9.57 -7.37
N SER A 115 7.75 -10.63 -7.16
CA SER A 115 7.24 -11.96 -6.86
C SER A 115 7.18 -12.20 -5.35
N PHE A 116 6.01 -12.04 -4.76
CA PHE A 116 5.76 -12.36 -3.35
C PHE A 116 5.47 -13.85 -3.13
N SER A 117 5.77 -14.36 -1.93
CA SER A 117 5.58 -15.78 -1.57
C SER A 117 4.11 -16.19 -1.43
N GLN A 118 3.26 -15.21 -1.15
CA GLN A 118 1.85 -15.37 -0.79
C GLN A 118 1.06 -14.24 -1.42
N HIS A 119 -0.24 -14.47 -1.63
CA HIS A 119 -1.14 -13.38 -2.01
C HIS A 119 -1.90 -12.88 -0.78
N GLY A 120 -2.10 -11.57 -0.75
CA GLY A 120 -2.69 -10.87 0.37
C GLY A 120 -2.36 -9.39 0.27
N SER A 121 -2.04 -8.77 1.39
CA SER A 121 -1.65 -7.36 1.42
C SER A 121 -0.36 -7.18 2.21
N ILE A 122 0.41 -6.14 1.91
CA ILE A 122 1.70 -5.89 2.58
C ILE A 122 1.42 -5.25 3.94
N PHE A 123 2.08 -5.73 4.99
CA PHE A 123 2.04 -5.19 6.35
C PHE A 123 3.47 -5.05 6.88
N PHE A 124 3.65 -4.24 7.93
CA PHE A 124 4.87 -4.29 8.73
C PHE A 124 4.94 -5.62 9.47
N ALA A 125 6.14 -6.18 9.61
CA ALA A 125 6.35 -7.45 10.29
C ALA A 125 5.85 -7.43 11.75
N GLU A 126 5.95 -6.29 12.43
CA GLU A 126 5.45 -6.10 13.79
C GLU A 126 3.91 -6.10 13.90
N SER A 127 3.21 -5.80 12.80
CA SER A 127 1.75 -5.70 12.75
C SER A 127 1.05 -7.02 12.42
N VAL A 128 1.80 -8.11 12.22
CA VAL A 128 1.26 -9.44 11.88
C VAL A 128 1.55 -10.49 12.96
N SER A 129 0.79 -11.58 12.94
CA SER A 129 0.97 -12.70 13.87
C SER A 129 2.37 -13.31 13.75
N GLN A 130 2.83 -13.99 14.80
CA GLN A 130 4.15 -14.64 14.79
C GLN A 130 4.27 -15.65 13.64
N GLU A 131 3.22 -16.43 13.39
CA GLU A 131 3.19 -17.39 12.27
C GLU A 131 3.47 -16.70 10.92
N LEU A 132 2.88 -15.52 10.67
CA LEU A 132 3.11 -14.78 9.43
C LEU A 132 4.50 -14.13 9.37
N ARG A 133 5.12 -13.82 10.51
CA ARG A 133 6.50 -13.32 10.56
C ARG A 133 7.53 -14.36 10.14
N GLU A 134 7.24 -15.64 10.37
CA GLU A 134 8.12 -16.76 10.00
C GLU A 134 8.06 -17.07 8.50
N ARG A 135 7.00 -16.65 7.80
CA ARG A 135 6.87 -16.83 6.35
C ARG A 135 7.74 -15.82 5.59
N PRO A 136 8.37 -16.20 4.47
CA PRO A 136 9.17 -15.30 3.65
C PRO A 136 8.29 -14.24 2.98
N LEU A 137 8.84 -13.06 2.69
CA LEU A 137 8.13 -12.02 1.92
C LEU A 137 8.09 -12.38 0.42
N TYR A 138 9.24 -12.72 -0.15
CA TYR A 138 9.42 -13.02 -1.57
C TYR A 138 9.29 -14.52 -1.86
N ALA A 139 8.87 -14.85 -3.09
CA ALA A 139 8.74 -16.23 -3.55
C ALA A 139 10.09 -16.96 -3.61
N GLU A 140 11.11 -16.25 -4.06
CA GLU A 140 12.50 -16.70 -4.07
C GLU A 140 13.31 -15.95 -3.00
N PRO A 141 14.32 -16.57 -2.37
CA PRO A 141 15.18 -15.88 -1.42
C PRO A 141 15.85 -14.66 -2.07
N PRO A 142 15.76 -13.46 -1.46
CA PRO A 142 16.37 -12.27 -2.03
C PRO A 142 17.90 -12.41 -2.05
N THR A 143 18.52 -12.01 -3.17
CA THR A 143 19.98 -12.02 -3.33
C THR A 143 20.59 -10.64 -3.12
N ASP A 144 19.82 -9.58 -3.33
CA ASP A 144 20.23 -8.20 -3.11
C ASP A 144 19.96 -7.75 -1.67
N THR A 145 20.85 -6.89 -1.15
CA THR A 145 20.80 -6.41 0.23
C THR A 145 19.54 -5.59 0.52
N LEU A 146 19.04 -4.83 -0.47
CA LEU A 146 17.83 -4.04 -0.32
C LEU A 146 16.61 -4.94 -0.07
N CYS A 147 16.41 -5.98 -0.88
CA CYS A 147 15.31 -6.91 -0.69
C CYS A 147 15.47 -7.73 0.59
N MET A 148 16.70 -8.02 1.06
CA MET A 148 16.89 -8.60 2.40
C MET A 148 16.36 -7.68 3.49
N ASP A 149 16.72 -6.39 3.47
CA ASP A 149 16.24 -5.40 4.45
C ASP A 149 14.70 -5.24 4.39
N LEU A 150 14.13 -5.20 3.19
CA LEU A 150 12.68 -5.17 2.98
C LEU A 150 12.02 -6.44 3.52
N ALA A 151 12.61 -7.61 3.27
CA ALA A 151 12.14 -8.88 3.79
C ALA A 151 12.26 -9.00 5.31
N HIS A 152 13.05 -8.17 5.99
CA HIS A 152 13.01 -8.08 7.45
C HIS A 152 11.88 -7.18 7.95
N LYS A 153 11.58 -6.09 7.23
CA LYS A 153 10.62 -5.07 7.64
C LYS A 153 9.16 -5.41 7.29
N PHE A 154 8.92 -6.16 6.22
CA PHE A 154 7.58 -6.35 5.67
C PHE A 154 7.16 -7.82 5.57
N ARG A 155 5.86 -8.07 5.65
CA ARG A 155 5.23 -9.40 5.47
C ARG A 155 3.96 -9.30 4.64
N ILE A 156 3.58 -10.40 4.02
CA ILE A 156 2.23 -10.54 3.44
C ILE A 156 1.30 -11.01 4.55
N GLY A 157 0.19 -10.29 4.70
CA GLY A 157 -0.90 -10.60 5.62
C GLY A 157 -2.23 -10.77 4.89
N PRO A 158 -3.36 -10.81 5.63
CA PRO A 158 -4.67 -11.03 5.05
C PRO A 158 -5.03 -9.95 4.03
N THR A 159 -5.86 -10.31 3.05
CA THR A 159 -6.30 -9.36 2.03
C THR A 159 -7.12 -8.23 2.64
N VAL A 160 -6.72 -7.00 2.34
CA VAL A 160 -7.50 -5.81 2.69
C VAL A 160 -8.52 -5.43 1.62
N ASN A 161 -8.63 -6.22 0.55
CA ASN A 161 -9.54 -5.94 -0.56
C ASN A 161 -10.98 -5.79 -0.08
N ARG A 162 -11.54 -4.60 -0.29
CA ARG A 162 -12.86 -4.18 0.16
C ARG A 162 -13.96 -5.19 -0.18
N GLU A 163 -13.89 -5.86 -1.32
CA GLU A 163 -14.94 -6.82 -1.74
C GLU A 163 -15.11 -7.98 -0.76
N TRP A 164 -14.07 -8.37 -0.03
CA TRP A 164 -14.10 -9.41 1.01
C TRP A 164 -14.68 -8.92 2.36
N TRP A 165 -14.89 -7.62 2.49
CA TRP A 165 -15.27 -6.96 3.74
C TRP A 165 -16.59 -6.19 3.64
N ARG A 166 -17.22 -6.12 2.46
CA ARG A 166 -18.50 -5.43 2.27
C ARG A 166 -19.68 -6.23 2.79
N GLY A 167 -20.62 -5.52 3.42
CA GLY A 167 -21.95 -6.05 3.76
C GLY A 167 -21.86 -7.32 4.60
N SER A 168 -22.59 -8.36 4.18
CA SER A 168 -22.63 -9.65 4.89
C SER A 168 -21.29 -10.39 4.85
N TYR A 169 -20.46 -10.18 3.82
CA TYR A 169 -19.17 -10.87 3.68
C TYR A 169 -18.18 -10.51 4.79
N GLY A 170 -18.22 -9.27 5.28
CA GLY A 170 -17.41 -8.84 6.43
C GLY A 170 -17.78 -9.52 7.74
N LYS A 171 -19.00 -10.08 7.85
CA LYS A 171 -19.49 -10.78 9.05
C LYS A 171 -19.23 -12.29 9.01
N ILE A 172 -18.86 -12.83 7.86
CA ILE A 172 -18.56 -14.26 7.71
C ILE A 172 -17.16 -14.53 8.27
N THR A 173 -17.04 -15.56 9.12
CA THR A 173 -15.77 -16.10 9.56
C THR A 173 -15.17 -16.93 8.43
N ALA A 174 -14.56 -16.25 7.46
CA ALA A 174 -13.79 -16.86 6.37
C ALA A 174 -12.30 -16.58 6.59
N ASP A 175 -11.46 -17.54 6.20
CA ASP A 175 -10.04 -17.30 6.03
C ASP A 175 -9.85 -16.24 4.92
N ARG A 176 -9.10 -15.19 5.23
CA ARG A 176 -8.82 -14.07 4.32
C ARG A 176 -7.35 -14.03 3.92
N GLY A 177 -6.68 -15.16 4.06
CA GLY A 177 -5.27 -15.34 3.78
C GLY A 177 -4.37 -14.76 4.87
N PRO A 178 -3.07 -14.63 4.58
CA PRO A 178 -2.43 -14.79 3.27
C PRO A 178 -2.42 -16.25 2.80
N CYS A 179 -2.82 -16.48 1.55
CA CYS A 179 -2.87 -17.83 0.97
C CYS A 179 -1.71 -18.06 0.00
N THR A 180 -1.22 -19.29 -0.04
CA THR A 180 -0.18 -19.68 -1.01
C THR A 180 -0.79 -19.89 -2.40
N LEU A 181 0.05 -19.96 -3.45
CA LEU A 181 -0.41 -20.28 -4.81
C LEU A 181 -1.23 -21.58 -4.86
N ARG A 182 -0.88 -22.59 -4.04
CA ARG A 182 -1.63 -23.85 -3.98
C ARG A 182 -3.04 -23.62 -3.46
N ASP A 183 -3.18 -22.86 -2.38
CA ASP A 183 -4.49 -22.58 -1.75
C ASP A 183 -5.40 -21.75 -2.66
N TYR A 184 -4.83 -20.85 -3.47
CA TYR A 184 -5.58 -20.05 -4.45
C TYR A 184 -6.22 -20.90 -5.55
N VAL A 185 -5.49 -21.86 -6.12
CA VAL A 185 -5.98 -22.72 -7.20
C VAL A 185 -7.12 -23.63 -6.70
N TYR A 186 -6.99 -24.18 -5.49
CA TYR A 186 -8.05 -25.00 -4.88
C TYR A 186 -9.35 -24.22 -4.62
N CYS A 187 -9.28 -22.91 -4.36
CA CYS A 187 -10.49 -22.09 -4.19
C CYS A 187 -11.19 -21.72 -5.50
N THR A 188 -10.47 -21.67 -6.63
CA THR A 188 -11.05 -21.32 -7.94
C THR A 188 -11.63 -22.51 -8.70
N ASP A 189 -11.25 -23.73 -8.34
CA ASP A 189 -11.74 -24.97 -8.97
C ASP A 189 -13.07 -25.49 -8.38
N ILE A 190 -13.71 -24.75 -7.47
CA ILE A 190 -15.02 -25.08 -6.89
C ILE A 190 -16.15 -24.27 -7.58
N HIS A 191 -16.18 -24.31 -8.91
CA HIS A 191 -17.30 -23.79 -9.71
C HIS A 191 -17.91 -24.87 -10.61
#